data_AF-A0A1J5T7I5-F1
#
_entry.id   AF-A0A1J5T7I5-F1
#
_cell.length_a   1.000
_cell.length_b   1.000
_cell.length_c   1.000
_cell.angle_alpha   90.00
_cell.angle_beta   90.00
_cell.angle_gamma   90.00
#
_symmetry.space_group_name_H-M   'P 1'
#
loop_
_entity.id
_entity.type
_entity.pdbx_description
1 polymer ?
#
loop_
_entity_poly.entity_id
_entity_poly.type
_entity_poly.pdbx_seq_one_letter_code
_entity_poly.pdbx_strand_id
1 'polypeptide(L)'
;MSRTKPYARTIPHPLFERMIINDANTPDEAPWQPERQHEYGYFPGCVDFMDVEVKFSHLNKGDADHASIAAAAIKLMNAAGIDPLILDMNSFKCCGHDQLWQGQLEVFDELKAHNLRRMQESGIRTLVVTCAEGYRTFAVDYDLPGQGIQVEHITQTLRGRGLKFKSPEPVRVSFHDPCRLGRMMGEYDAPRDLIQLVDGAEMVELENSREKALCCGVSSMMYCNDATKAVRKKRLDQGTDAEIQVMLGGCPKCYMHMQCLLNEERMDPGEHNHSFEMLDLMQFLSACLVEEAA
;
A
#
# COMPACT_ATOMS: atom_id res chain seq x y z
N MET A 1 38.60 17.63 -11.28
CA MET A 1 37.25 17.00 -11.22
C MET A 1 37.05 16.45 -9.81
N SER A 2 36.54 17.28 -8.92
CA SER A 2 36.34 16.95 -7.51
C SER A 2 35.03 16.18 -7.33
N ARG A 3 35.09 14.96 -6.80
CA ARG A 3 33.93 14.14 -6.39
C ARG A 3 33.30 14.69 -5.10
N THR A 4 32.85 15.95 -5.14
CA THR A 4 32.27 16.66 -3.97
C THR A 4 30.86 17.16 -4.24
N LYS A 5 30.07 16.45 -5.05
CA LYS A 5 28.64 16.42 -4.80
C LYS A 5 28.41 15.15 -3.99
N PRO A 6 27.97 15.22 -2.72
CA PRO A 6 27.35 14.03 -2.16
C PRO A 6 26.26 13.66 -3.17
N TYR A 7 26.23 12.42 -3.64
CA TYR A 7 24.94 11.85 -4.01
C TYR A 7 24.17 11.84 -2.69
N ALA A 8 23.61 13.01 -2.32
CA ALA A 8 22.57 13.07 -1.34
C ALA A 8 21.52 12.15 -1.93
N ARG A 9 21.39 10.97 -1.33
CA ARG A 9 20.15 10.22 -1.35
C ARG A 9 19.15 11.23 -0.82
N THR A 10 18.53 12.03 -1.69
CA THR A 10 17.50 12.97 -1.29
C THR A 10 16.32 12.12 -0.90
N ILE A 11 16.27 11.77 0.39
CA ILE A 11 15.14 11.13 1.01
C ILE A 11 14.14 12.28 1.19
N PRO A 12 13.07 12.32 0.39
CA PRO A 12 12.11 13.41 0.39
C PRO A 12 11.28 13.46 1.68
N HIS A 13 11.39 12.43 2.54
CA HIS A 13 10.61 12.26 3.77
C HIS A 13 11.51 11.92 4.98
N PRO A 14 12.40 12.84 5.42
CA PRO A 14 13.38 12.57 6.48
C PRO A 14 12.73 12.38 7.85
N LEU A 15 11.52 12.91 8.09
CA LEU A 15 10.80 12.70 9.34
C LEU A 15 10.30 11.26 9.45
N PHE A 16 9.63 10.77 8.40
CA PHE A 16 9.19 9.38 8.30
C PHE A 16 10.35 8.39 8.49
N GLU A 17 11.48 8.63 7.82
CA GLU A 17 12.67 7.79 7.97
C GLU A 17 13.22 7.81 9.40
N ARG A 18 13.41 8.99 10.00
CA ARG A 18 13.92 9.12 11.37
C ARG A 18 13.02 8.46 12.40
N MET A 19 11.71 8.55 12.20
CA MET A 19 10.75 7.91 13.08
C MET A 19 10.85 6.39 13.00
N ILE A 20 10.99 5.79 11.81
CA ILE A 20 11.23 4.34 11.69
C ILE A 20 12.56 3.92 12.33
N ILE A 21 13.63 4.70 12.12
CA ILE A 21 14.93 4.42 12.75
C ILE A 21 14.82 4.53 14.28
N ASN A 22 14.13 5.54 14.79
CA ASN A 22 13.91 5.71 16.22
C ASN A 22 13.07 4.57 16.80
N ASP A 23 12.02 4.16 16.10
CA ASP A 23 11.17 3.04 16.47
C ASP A 23 11.97 1.73 16.51
N ALA A 24 12.80 1.46 15.51
CA ALA A 24 13.72 0.32 15.50
C ALA A 24 14.63 0.29 16.73
N ASN A 25 15.22 1.44 17.09
CA ASN A 25 16.13 1.57 18.22
C ASN A 25 15.44 1.62 19.59
N THR A 26 14.11 1.74 19.64
CA THR A 26 13.36 1.77 20.90
C THR A 26 13.18 0.33 21.41
N PRO A 27 13.76 -0.02 22.58
CA PRO A 27 13.60 -1.35 23.14
C PRO A 27 12.15 -1.61 23.49
N ASP A 28 11.67 -2.80 23.16
CA ASP A 28 10.35 -3.27 23.54
C ASP A 28 10.44 -4.03 24.86
N GLU A 29 10.12 -3.35 25.96
CA GLU A 29 10.31 -3.86 27.33
C GLU A 29 9.01 -4.44 27.93
N ALA A 30 7.87 -4.28 27.26
CA ALA A 30 6.58 -4.67 27.81
C ALA A 30 6.17 -6.07 27.31
N PRO A 31 5.80 -7.01 28.20
CA PRO A 31 5.19 -8.25 27.78
C PRO A 31 3.87 -7.93 27.06
N TRP A 32 3.66 -8.54 25.90
CA TRP A 32 2.46 -8.39 25.11
C TRP A 32 1.79 -9.73 24.88
N GLN A 33 0.46 -9.73 24.93
CA GLN A 33 -0.36 -10.84 24.50
C GLN A 33 -1.60 -10.27 23.79
N PRO A 34 -2.06 -10.92 22.72
CA PRO A 34 -3.28 -10.48 22.07
C PRO A 34 -4.47 -10.71 23.01
N GLU A 35 -5.45 -9.81 22.98
CA GLU A 35 -6.66 -9.94 23.81
C GLU A 35 -7.42 -11.23 23.52
N ARG A 36 -7.33 -11.73 22.28
CA ARG A 36 -7.94 -12.96 21.80
C ARG A 36 -7.01 -13.64 20.79
N GLN A 37 -7.19 -14.96 20.63
CA GLN A 37 -6.50 -15.72 19.60
C GLN A 37 -7.27 -15.61 18.29
N HIS A 38 -6.58 -15.21 17.22
CA HIS A 38 -7.15 -15.09 15.87
C HIS A 38 -6.31 -15.91 14.88
N GLU A 39 -6.96 -16.55 13.92
CA GLU A 39 -6.26 -17.25 12.84
C GLU A 39 -5.56 -16.27 11.88
N TYR A 40 -6.23 -15.14 11.62
CA TYR A 40 -5.75 -14.07 10.74
C TYR A 40 -5.22 -12.90 11.56
N GLY A 41 -4.04 -12.40 11.20
CA GLY A 41 -3.53 -11.10 11.63
C GLY A 41 -3.54 -10.11 10.48
N TYR A 42 -4.09 -8.92 10.67
CA TYR A 42 -4.05 -7.84 9.68
C TYR A 42 -2.99 -6.81 10.06
N PHE A 43 -2.01 -6.62 9.19
CA PHE A 43 -0.97 -5.60 9.36
C PHE A 43 -1.28 -4.38 8.47
N PRO A 44 -1.75 -3.26 9.05
CA PRO A 44 -2.11 -2.05 8.31
C PRO A 44 -0.87 -1.32 7.73
N GLY A 45 0.31 -1.60 8.26
CA GLY A 45 1.55 -0.95 7.85
C GLY A 45 1.62 0.51 8.28
N CYS A 46 2.20 1.34 7.42
CA CYS A 46 2.54 2.73 7.74
C CYS A 46 1.54 3.76 7.20
N VAL A 47 0.31 3.35 6.90
CA VAL A 47 -0.71 4.24 6.29
C VAL A 47 -1.03 5.47 7.14
N ASP A 48 -1.06 5.34 8.47
CA ASP A 48 -1.30 6.47 9.37
C ASP A 48 -0.15 7.49 9.33
N PHE A 49 1.08 7.00 9.20
CA PHE A 49 2.25 7.87 9.07
C PHE A 49 2.36 8.52 7.70
N MET A 50 1.90 7.84 6.64
CA MET A 50 1.80 8.45 5.32
C MET A 50 0.91 9.69 5.39
N ASP A 51 -0.23 9.61 6.08
CA ASP A 51 -1.08 10.78 6.26
C ASP A 51 -0.39 11.91 7.02
N VAL A 52 0.35 11.63 8.10
CA VAL A 52 1.12 12.68 8.79
C VAL A 52 2.08 13.40 7.84
N GLU A 53 2.75 12.66 6.96
CA GLU A 53 3.73 13.22 6.01
C GLU A 53 3.04 13.97 4.86
N VAL A 54 1.98 13.41 4.26
CA VAL A 54 1.40 13.95 3.03
C VAL A 54 0.28 14.96 3.29
N LYS A 55 -0.52 14.80 4.34
CA LYS A 55 -1.73 15.62 4.61
C LYS A 55 -1.42 17.09 4.88
N PHE A 56 -0.21 17.39 5.35
CA PHE A 56 0.27 18.75 5.61
C PHE A 56 1.40 19.18 4.69
N SER A 57 1.56 18.50 3.54
CA SER A 57 2.53 18.91 2.54
C SER A 57 2.04 20.16 1.78
N HIS A 58 2.96 20.91 1.16
CA HIS A 58 2.61 22.05 0.32
C HIS A 58 1.77 21.67 -0.92
N LEU A 59 1.71 20.37 -1.24
CA LEU A 59 0.94 19.80 -2.35
C LEU A 59 -0.40 19.20 -1.91
N ASN A 60 -0.71 19.09 -0.62
CA ASN A 60 -1.97 18.50 -0.17
C ASN A 60 -2.48 19.28 1.06
N LYS A 61 -3.69 19.83 0.96
CA LYS A 61 -4.27 20.72 1.96
C LYS A 61 -5.26 20.01 2.89
N GLY A 62 -4.95 18.78 3.29
CA GLY A 62 -5.76 18.02 4.24
C GLY A 62 -6.62 16.91 3.63
N ASP A 63 -6.51 16.67 2.32
CA ASP A 63 -7.35 15.72 1.59
C ASP A 63 -6.76 14.30 1.55
N ALA A 64 -5.52 14.12 2.00
CA ALA A 64 -4.96 12.77 2.16
C ALA A 64 -5.72 11.97 3.23
N ASP A 65 -6.04 10.74 2.86
CA ASP A 65 -6.75 9.77 3.69
C ASP A 65 -6.24 8.35 3.37
N HIS A 66 -5.00 8.05 3.75
CA HIS A 66 -4.42 6.72 3.68
C HIS A 66 -4.87 5.88 4.89
N ALA A 67 -5.10 6.50 6.04
CA ALA A 67 -5.56 5.81 7.26
C ALA A 67 -6.85 5.03 7.02
N SER A 68 -7.79 5.55 6.20
CA SER A 68 -9.02 4.83 5.90
C SER A 68 -8.83 3.56 5.06
N ILE A 69 -7.64 3.34 4.46
CA ILE A 69 -7.30 2.05 3.83
C ILE A 69 -7.36 0.92 4.87
N ALA A 70 -6.85 1.15 6.09
CA ALA A 70 -6.90 0.16 7.15
C ALA A 70 -8.33 -0.12 7.61
N ALA A 71 -9.14 0.94 7.80
CA ALA A 71 -10.55 0.80 8.15
C ALA A 71 -11.35 0.07 7.06
N ALA A 72 -11.11 0.39 5.78
CA ALA A 72 -11.72 -0.27 4.63
C ALA A 72 -11.34 -1.74 4.55
N ALA A 73 -10.06 -2.07 4.74
CA ALA A 73 -9.57 -3.43 4.80
C ALA A 73 -10.26 -4.25 5.89
N ILE A 74 -10.34 -3.72 7.12
CA ILE A 74 -11.01 -4.38 8.24
C ILE A 74 -12.50 -4.60 7.93
N LYS A 75 -13.19 -3.58 7.40
CA LYS A 75 -14.60 -3.70 7.00
C LYS A 75 -14.82 -4.82 5.99
N LEU A 76 -13.98 -4.89 4.95
CA LEU A 76 -14.06 -5.91 3.91
C LEU A 76 -13.73 -7.32 4.45
N MET A 77 -12.73 -7.43 5.33
CA MET A 77 -12.41 -8.70 5.99
C MET A 77 -13.57 -9.18 6.86
N ASN A 78 -14.19 -8.30 7.66
CA ASN A 78 -15.35 -8.64 8.47
C ASN A 78 -16.55 -9.05 7.61
N ALA A 79 -16.83 -8.34 6.51
CA ALA A 79 -17.86 -8.72 5.55
C ALA A 79 -17.58 -10.08 4.88
N ALA A 80 -16.31 -10.48 4.76
CA ALA A 80 -15.89 -11.79 4.29
C ALA A 80 -15.91 -12.87 5.38
N GLY A 81 -16.42 -12.56 6.58
CA GLY A 81 -16.46 -13.48 7.72
C GLY A 81 -15.12 -13.68 8.42
N ILE A 82 -14.16 -12.79 8.20
CA ILE A 82 -12.83 -12.82 8.82
C ILE A 82 -12.77 -11.75 9.91
N ASP A 83 -12.51 -12.16 11.14
CA ASP A 83 -12.24 -11.28 12.29
C ASP A 83 -10.73 -11.28 12.58
N PRO A 84 -9.95 -10.33 12.02
CA PRO A 84 -8.50 -10.34 12.16
C PRO A 84 -8.04 -9.70 13.48
N LEU A 85 -6.96 -10.24 14.05
CA LEU A 85 -6.17 -9.51 15.03
C LEU A 85 -5.48 -8.33 14.34
N ILE A 86 -5.70 -7.11 14.83
CA ILE A 86 -5.06 -5.92 14.27
C ILE A 86 -3.63 -5.81 14.81
N LEU A 87 -2.66 -5.86 13.90
CA LEU A 87 -1.22 -5.78 14.20
C LEU A 87 -0.76 -4.33 14.00
N ASP A 88 -1.34 -3.42 14.80
CA ASP A 88 -1.10 -1.99 14.72
C ASP A 88 0.30 -1.57 15.23
N MET A 89 0.59 -0.27 15.11
CA MET A 89 1.87 0.30 15.53
C MET A 89 2.09 0.33 17.05
N ASN A 90 1.08 0.01 17.88
CA ASN A 90 1.29 -0.13 19.32
C ASN A 90 1.98 -1.44 19.68
N SER A 91 1.84 -2.44 18.81
CA SER A 91 2.36 -3.78 19.04
C SER A 91 3.44 -4.17 18.04
N PHE A 92 3.30 -3.74 16.78
CA PHE A 92 4.21 -4.05 15.69
C PHE A 92 4.98 -2.81 15.24
N LYS A 93 6.13 -3.04 14.62
CA LYS A 93 6.93 -2.00 13.99
C LYS A 93 6.76 -2.05 12.48
N CYS A 94 7.26 -1.03 11.78
CA CYS A 94 7.32 -1.00 10.32
C CYS A 94 7.89 -2.31 9.76
N CYS A 95 7.37 -2.77 8.61
CA CYS A 95 7.88 -3.97 7.94
C CYS A 95 9.38 -3.89 7.57
N GLY A 96 9.96 -2.69 7.54
CA GLY A 96 11.38 -2.46 7.28
C GLY A 96 11.75 -2.52 5.80
N HIS A 97 10.77 -2.59 4.89
CA HIS A 97 11.01 -2.62 3.44
C HIS A 97 11.98 -1.51 3.00
N ASP A 98 11.71 -0.28 3.41
CA ASP A 98 12.48 0.89 2.98
C ASP A 98 13.92 0.81 3.50
N GLN A 99 14.08 0.44 4.77
CA GLN A 99 15.39 0.30 5.42
C GLN A 99 16.24 -0.76 4.73
N LEU A 100 15.68 -1.93 4.45
CA LEU A 100 16.38 -3.00 3.73
C LEU A 100 16.87 -2.53 2.36
N TRP A 101 15.98 -1.92 1.57
CA TRP A 101 16.28 -1.52 0.20
C TRP A 101 17.19 -0.28 0.11
N GLN A 102 17.23 0.52 1.18
CA GLN A 102 18.20 1.60 1.36
C GLN A 102 19.58 1.11 1.86
N GLY A 103 19.69 -0.16 2.25
CA GLY A 103 20.91 -0.77 2.80
C GLY A 103 21.13 -0.50 4.29
N GLN A 104 20.08 -0.09 5.03
CA GLN A 104 20.10 0.08 6.48
C GLN A 104 19.85 -1.28 7.17
N LEU A 105 20.80 -2.20 7.00
CA LEU A 105 20.61 -3.60 7.41
C LEU A 105 20.41 -3.77 8.91
N GLU A 106 21.17 -3.05 9.74
CA GLU A 106 21.03 -3.09 11.20
C GLU A 106 19.62 -2.66 11.65
N VAL A 107 19.11 -1.57 11.06
CA VAL A 107 17.75 -1.08 11.35
C VAL A 107 16.70 -2.10 10.91
N PHE A 108 16.88 -2.69 9.73
CA PHE A 108 16.00 -3.74 9.23
C PHE A 108 15.98 -4.97 10.15
N ASP A 109 17.14 -5.42 10.61
CA ASP A 109 17.27 -6.59 11.47
C ASP A 109 16.58 -6.38 12.82
N GLU A 110 16.69 -5.18 13.41
CA GLU A 110 15.97 -4.83 14.64
C GLU A 110 14.44 -4.81 14.46
N LEU A 111 13.96 -4.19 13.37
CA LEU A 111 12.53 -4.19 13.02
C LEU A 111 12.00 -5.62 12.82
N LYS A 112 12.76 -6.43 12.06
CA LYS A 112 12.43 -7.82 11.79
C LYS A 112 12.41 -8.65 13.06
N ALA A 113 13.43 -8.52 13.92
CA ALA A 113 13.51 -9.25 15.17
C ALA A 113 12.32 -8.94 16.09
N HIS A 114 11.93 -7.66 16.20
CA HIS A 114 10.73 -7.26 16.95
C HIS A 114 9.47 -7.91 16.38
N ASN A 115 9.22 -7.70 15.09
CA ASN A 115 8.00 -8.18 14.43
C ASN A 115 7.88 -9.71 14.48
N LEU A 116 8.98 -10.46 14.30
CA LEU A 116 8.96 -11.92 14.42
C LEU A 116 8.58 -12.39 15.82
N ARG A 117 9.10 -11.74 16.88
CA ARG A 117 8.69 -12.07 18.26
C ARG A 117 7.18 -11.83 18.45
N ARG A 118 6.68 -10.67 18.03
CA ARG A 118 5.25 -10.32 18.16
C ARG A 118 4.34 -11.22 17.32
N MET A 119 4.80 -11.71 16.15
CA MET A 119 4.06 -12.72 15.37
C MET A 119 3.98 -14.07 16.07
N GLN A 120 5.04 -14.48 16.76
CA GLN A 120 5.02 -15.73 17.54
C GLN A 120 4.08 -15.60 18.75
N GLU A 121 4.13 -14.47 19.45
CA GLU A 121 3.24 -14.17 20.58
C GLU A 121 1.77 -14.04 20.18
N SER A 122 1.50 -13.57 18.95
CA SER A 122 0.14 -13.39 18.46
C SER A 122 -0.57 -14.70 18.12
N GLY A 123 0.19 -15.75 17.77
CA GLY A 123 -0.35 -17.07 17.42
C GLY A 123 -1.06 -17.14 16.06
N ILE A 124 -0.97 -16.08 15.24
CA ILE A 124 -1.61 -16.04 13.92
C ILE A 124 -1.03 -17.09 12.97
N ARG A 125 -1.85 -17.58 12.04
CA ARG A 125 -1.42 -18.50 10.98
C ARG A 125 -1.33 -17.82 9.62
N THR A 126 -2.11 -16.75 9.43
CA THR A 126 -2.11 -15.98 8.19
C THR A 126 -1.93 -14.50 8.49
N LEU A 127 -0.87 -13.91 7.92
CA LEU A 127 -0.62 -12.49 7.91
C LEU A 127 -1.22 -11.87 6.63
N VAL A 128 -2.17 -10.97 6.81
CA VAL A 128 -2.82 -10.23 5.72
C VAL A 128 -2.25 -8.81 5.68
N VAL A 129 -1.89 -8.34 4.49
CA VAL A 129 -1.35 -7.00 4.26
C VAL A 129 -2.01 -6.29 3.08
N THR A 130 -2.19 -4.97 3.18
CA THR A 130 -2.67 -4.11 2.09
C THR A 130 -1.54 -3.53 1.24
N CYS A 131 -0.31 -3.53 1.76
CA CYS A 131 0.84 -2.95 1.08
C CYS A 131 1.63 -4.00 0.31
N ALA A 132 1.78 -3.80 -1.00
CA ALA A 132 2.58 -4.69 -1.85
C ALA A 132 4.06 -4.80 -1.42
N GLU A 133 4.63 -3.71 -0.87
CA GLU A 133 5.99 -3.73 -0.30
C GLU A 133 6.05 -4.64 0.94
N GLY A 134 5.08 -4.50 1.84
CA GLY A 134 4.94 -5.34 3.03
C GLY A 134 4.74 -6.81 2.67
N TYR A 135 3.90 -7.10 1.68
CA TYR A 135 3.63 -8.47 1.20
C TYR A 135 4.93 -9.17 0.79
N ARG A 136 5.71 -8.55 -0.09
CA ARG A 136 7.00 -9.10 -0.53
C ARG A 136 7.97 -9.21 0.65
N THR A 137 8.06 -8.20 1.50
CA THR A 137 9.04 -8.19 2.59
C THR A 137 8.76 -9.25 3.65
N PHE A 138 7.51 -9.42 4.07
CA PHE A 138 7.14 -10.49 5.00
C PHE A 138 7.23 -11.88 4.36
N ALA A 139 6.84 -12.03 3.09
CA ALA A 139 6.92 -13.33 2.43
C ALA A 139 8.36 -13.77 2.13
N VAL A 140 9.22 -12.84 1.68
CA VAL A 140 10.56 -13.16 1.14
C VAL A 140 11.67 -12.84 2.14
N ASP A 141 11.72 -11.62 2.68
CA ASP A 141 12.85 -11.20 3.51
C ASP A 141 12.71 -11.70 4.95
N TYR A 142 11.48 -11.84 5.44
CA TYR A 142 11.21 -12.44 6.75
C TYR A 142 11.16 -13.96 6.67
N ASP A 143 10.87 -14.52 5.49
CA ASP A 143 10.61 -15.95 5.27
C ASP A 143 9.54 -16.49 6.24
N LEU A 144 8.44 -15.76 6.38
CA LEU A 144 7.31 -16.21 7.21
C LEU A 144 6.72 -17.54 6.74
N PRO A 145 6.61 -17.84 5.43
CA PRO A 145 6.16 -19.16 4.98
C PRO A 145 7.08 -20.30 5.45
N GLY A 146 8.40 -20.10 5.42
CA GLY A 146 9.38 -21.04 5.99
C GLY A 146 9.25 -21.22 7.51
N GLN A 147 8.63 -20.26 8.19
CA GLN A 147 8.32 -20.29 9.62
C GLN A 147 6.87 -20.76 9.91
N GLY A 148 6.11 -21.17 8.90
CA GLY A 148 4.75 -21.70 9.06
C GLY A 148 3.64 -20.64 9.15
N ILE A 149 3.95 -19.37 8.84
CA ILE A 149 2.95 -18.29 8.75
C ILE A 149 2.74 -17.95 7.27
N GLN A 150 1.50 -18.15 6.78
CA GLN A 150 1.13 -17.76 5.43
C GLN A 150 1.06 -16.23 5.33
N VAL A 151 1.56 -15.66 4.24
CA VAL A 151 1.46 -14.23 3.97
C VAL A 151 0.57 -14.04 2.75
N GLU A 152 -0.43 -13.18 2.86
CA GLU A 152 -1.34 -12.87 1.77
C GLU A 152 -1.44 -11.35 1.57
N HIS A 153 -1.43 -10.93 0.31
CA HIS A 153 -1.99 -9.64 -0.02
C HIS A 153 -3.51 -9.70 0.18
N ILE A 154 -4.11 -8.65 0.75
CA ILE A 154 -5.54 -8.62 1.09
C ILE A 154 -6.46 -9.03 -0.07
N THR A 155 -6.07 -8.71 -1.31
CA THR A 155 -6.86 -9.10 -2.48
C THR A 155 -6.97 -10.61 -2.62
N GLN A 156 -5.94 -11.36 -2.25
CA GLN A 156 -5.93 -12.82 -2.25
C GLN A 156 -6.84 -13.35 -1.15
N THR A 157 -6.79 -12.76 0.04
CA THR A 157 -7.63 -13.14 1.19
C THR A 157 -9.13 -12.96 0.91
N LEU A 158 -9.50 -11.87 0.23
CA LEU A 158 -10.89 -11.54 -0.10
C LEU A 158 -11.42 -12.26 -1.35
N ARG A 159 -10.52 -12.76 -2.22
CA ARG A 159 -10.89 -13.43 -3.48
C ARG A 159 -11.78 -14.65 -3.19
N GLY A 160 -12.93 -14.72 -3.86
CA GLY A 160 -13.84 -15.86 -3.76
C GLY A 160 -14.62 -15.95 -2.43
N ARG A 161 -14.61 -14.90 -1.59
CA ARG A 161 -15.32 -14.89 -0.30
C ARG A 161 -16.82 -14.54 -0.37
N GLY A 162 -17.39 -14.49 -1.57
CA GLY A 162 -18.82 -14.20 -1.76
C GLY A 162 -19.24 -12.75 -1.49
N LEU A 163 -18.27 -11.83 -1.43
CA LEU A 163 -18.54 -10.38 -1.33
C LEU A 163 -19.29 -9.90 -2.57
N LYS A 164 -20.24 -9.00 -2.36
CA LYS A 164 -21.04 -8.36 -3.41
C LYS A 164 -20.77 -6.87 -3.39
N PHE A 165 -20.54 -6.31 -4.58
CA PHE A 165 -20.22 -4.90 -4.73
C PHE A 165 -21.11 -4.27 -5.80
N LYS A 166 -21.51 -3.01 -5.56
CA LYS A 166 -22.25 -2.20 -6.52
C LYS A 166 -21.79 -0.76 -6.42
N SER A 167 -21.31 -0.21 -7.54
CA SER A 167 -21.02 1.20 -7.68
C SER A 167 -22.33 2.01 -7.65
N PRO A 168 -22.38 3.17 -6.97
CA PRO A 168 -23.55 4.07 -6.99
C PRO A 168 -23.90 4.55 -8.40
N GLU A 169 -22.90 4.72 -9.27
CA GLU A 169 -23.03 5.14 -10.65
C GLU A 169 -22.07 4.37 -11.58
N PRO A 170 -22.37 4.28 -12.89
CA PRO A 170 -21.45 3.69 -13.84
C PRO A 170 -20.08 4.38 -13.81
N VAL A 171 -19.02 3.61 -13.57
CA VAL A 171 -17.66 4.13 -13.42
C VAL A 171 -16.67 3.30 -14.22
N ARG A 172 -15.82 3.96 -15.00
CA ARG A 172 -14.76 3.31 -15.76
C ARG A 172 -13.45 3.39 -15.00
N VAL A 173 -12.91 2.22 -14.65
CA VAL A 173 -11.77 2.10 -13.73
C VAL A 173 -10.61 1.38 -14.40
N SER A 174 -9.38 1.68 -13.96
CA SER A 174 -8.22 0.85 -14.27
C SER A 174 -7.47 0.47 -13.01
N PHE A 175 -6.58 -0.51 -13.10
CA PHE A 175 -5.73 -0.91 -11.99
C PHE A 175 -4.27 -0.55 -12.26
N HIS A 176 -3.61 0.05 -11.27
CA HIS A 176 -2.17 0.24 -11.26
C HIS A 176 -1.50 -0.98 -10.60
N ASP A 177 -0.85 -1.81 -11.41
CA ASP A 177 -0.08 -2.97 -10.95
C ASP A 177 1.17 -2.54 -10.17
N PRO A 178 1.21 -2.73 -8.83
CA PRO A 178 2.40 -2.42 -8.04
C PRO A 178 3.52 -3.38 -8.42
N CYS A 179 4.75 -2.86 -8.54
CA CYS A 179 5.89 -3.65 -8.99
C CYS A 179 6.20 -4.85 -8.08
N ARG A 180 5.96 -4.74 -6.76
CA ARG A 180 6.16 -5.84 -5.81
C ARG A 180 5.08 -6.90 -5.89
N LEU A 181 3.82 -6.49 -6.01
CA LEU A 181 2.70 -7.43 -6.10
C LEU A 181 2.80 -8.23 -7.40
N GLY A 182 3.00 -7.54 -8.52
CA GLY A 182 3.12 -8.15 -9.84
C GLY A 182 4.48 -8.78 -10.11
N ARG A 183 5.50 -7.97 -10.42
CA ARG A 183 6.77 -8.49 -10.97
C ARG A 183 7.58 -9.34 -10.00
N MET A 184 7.39 -9.17 -8.69
CA MET A 184 8.16 -9.90 -7.68
C MET A 184 7.38 -11.04 -7.02
N MET A 185 6.07 -10.91 -6.89
CA MET A 185 5.23 -11.92 -6.25
C MET A 185 4.30 -12.66 -7.21
N GLY A 186 4.24 -12.24 -8.48
CA GLY A 186 3.46 -12.91 -9.53
C GLY A 186 1.95 -12.72 -9.42
N GLU A 187 1.47 -11.86 -8.52
CA GLU A 187 0.04 -11.67 -8.29
C GLU A 187 -0.49 -10.52 -9.16
N TYR A 188 -1.41 -10.86 -10.05
CA TYR A 188 -2.06 -9.92 -10.95
C TYR A 188 -3.58 -10.12 -10.99
N ASP A 189 -4.07 -11.32 -10.68
CA ASP A 189 -5.45 -11.70 -10.98
C ASP A 189 -6.36 -11.41 -9.79
N ALA A 190 -5.91 -11.63 -8.56
CA ALA A 190 -6.70 -11.35 -7.35
C ALA A 190 -7.27 -9.91 -7.29
N PRO A 191 -6.50 -8.82 -7.55
CA PRO A 191 -7.09 -7.48 -7.59
C PRO A 191 -8.12 -7.31 -8.71
N ARG A 192 -7.87 -7.89 -9.89
CA ARG A 192 -8.74 -7.76 -11.07
C ARG A 192 -10.07 -8.47 -10.86
N ASP A 193 -10.01 -9.68 -10.33
CA ASP A 193 -11.19 -10.48 -9.98
C ASP A 193 -12.10 -9.70 -9.03
N LEU A 194 -11.54 -9.03 -8.01
CA LEU A 194 -12.33 -8.22 -7.08
C LEU A 194 -12.97 -7.00 -7.75
N ILE A 195 -12.24 -6.29 -8.63
CA ILE A 195 -12.78 -5.13 -9.36
C ILE A 195 -13.93 -5.57 -10.28
N GLN A 196 -13.80 -6.72 -10.95
CA GLN A 196 -14.82 -7.26 -11.85
C GLN A 196 -16.11 -7.71 -11.12
N LEU A 197 -16.08 -7.89 -9.80
CA LEU A 197 -17.28 -8.17 -8.99
C LEU A 197 -18.14 -6.92 -8.74
N VAL A 198 -17.65 -5.72 -9.06
CA VAL A 198 -18.35 -4.46 -8.83
C VAL A 198 -19.36 -4.21 -9.94
N ASP A 199 -20.65 -4.43 -9.65
CA ASP A 199 -21.74 -4.05 -10.56
C ASP A 199 -21.70 -2.55 -10.80
N GLY A 200 -21.71 -2.14 -12.07
CA GLY A 200 -21.55 -0.73 -12.48
C GLY A 200 -20.11 -0.24 -12.61
N ALA A 201 -19.07 -1.07 -12.39
CA ALA A 201 -17.70 -0.72 -12.73
C ALA A 201 -17.24 -1.38 -14.04
N GLU A 202 -16.81 -0.59 -15.01
CA GLU A 202 -16.14 -1.07 -16.22
C GLU A 202 -14.63 -1.05 -16.00
N MET A 203 -14.02 -2.22 -15.82
CA MET A 203 -12.56 -2.30 -15.71
C MET A 203 -11.91 -2.33 -17.09
N VAL A 204 -10.92 -1.44 -17.29
CA VAL A 204 -10.07 -1.43 -18.48
C VAL A 204 -8.58 -1.54 -18.12
N GLU A 205 -7.83 -2.16 -19.01
CA GLU A 205 -6.37 -2.24 -18.89
C GLU A 205 -5.71 -1.04 -19.57
N LEU A 206 -4.68 -0.50 -18.92
CA LEU A 206 -3.83 0.52 -19.51
C LEU A 206 -2.84 -0.11 -20.50
N GLU A 207 -2.32 0.69 -21.44
CA GLU A 207 -1.41 0.24 -22.51
C GLU A 207 -0.26 -0.64 -21.99
N ASN A 208 0.32 -0.28 -20.85
CA ASN A 208 1.26 -1.13 -20.15
C ASN A 208 0.60 -1.68 -18.89
N SER A 209 0.20 -2.96 -18.89
CA SER A 209 -0.39 -3.62 -17.73
C SER A 209 0.42 -4.83 -17.28
N ARG A 210 0.07 -5.36 -16.11
CA ARG A 210 0.70 -6.54 -15.49
C ARG A 210 2.21 -6.33 -15.37
N GLU A 211 3.01 -7.29 -15.84
CA GLU A 211 4.48 -7.22 -15.76
C GLU A 211 5.07 -5.99 -16.46
N LYS A 212 4.38 -5.46 -17.47
CA LYS A 212 4.82 -4.30 -18.28
C LYS A 212 4.46 -2.97 -17.65
N ALA A 213 3.60 -2.94 -16.63
CA ALA A 213 3.11 -1.70 -16.02
C ALA A 213 4.24 -0.77 -15.62
N LEU A 214 4.12 0.53 -15.90
CA LEU A 214 5.11 1.51 -15.47
C LEU A 214 5.08 1.67 -13.95
N CYS A 215 6.25 1.80 -13.33
CA CYS A 215 6.38 1.99 -11.89
C CYS A 215 5.82 3.36 -11.46
N CYS A 216 5.43 3.51 -10.19
CA CYS A 216 5.20 4.84 -9.58
C CYS A 216 6.48 5.68 -9.43
N GLY A 217 7.61 5.23 -9.97
CA GLY A 217 8.86 5.97 -10.03
C GLY A 217 9.66 6.01 -8.72
N VAL A 218 9.03 5.83 -7.56
CA VAL A 218 9.68 5.98 -6.25
C VAL A 218 9.86 4.61 -5.58
N SER A 219 11.10 4.14 -5.50
CA SER A 219 11.45 2.93 -4.75
C SER A 219 11.94 3.30 -3.36
N SER A 220 11.38 2.69 -2.33
CA SER A 220 11.91 2.78 -0.97
C SER A 220 11.96 4.20 -0.39
N MET A 221 10.99 5.05 -0.78
CA MET A 221 10.99 6.50 -0.48
C MET A 221 12.27 7.21 -0.95
N MET A 222 12.98 6.69 -1.94
CA MET A 222 14.17 7.34 -2.50
C MET A 222 13.89 7.94 -3.86
N TYR A 223 14.63 8.99 -4.20
CA TYR A 223 14.69 9.55 -5.55
C TYR A 223 13.34 10.08 -6.07
N CYS A 224 12.48 10.67 -5.22
CA CYS A 224 11.36 11.49 -5.70
C CYS A 224 11.92 12.78 -6.32
N ASN A 225 12.11 12.78 -7.64
CA ASN A 225 12.74 13.85 -8.41
C ASN A 225 12.14 13.89 -9.82
N ASP A 226 12.61 14.80 -10.68
CA ASP A 226 12.05 14.99 -12.03
C ASP A 226 12.09 13.73 -12.90
N ALA A 227 13.13 12.90 -12.76
CA ALA A 227 13.25 11.66 -13.52
C ALA A 227 12.18 10.64 -13.12
N THR A 228 11.91 10.50 -11.82
CA THR A 228 10.86 9.58 -11.33
C THR A 228 9.47 10.19 -11.49
N LYS A 229 9.35 11.53 -11.50
CA LYS A 229 8.14 12.26 -11.91
C LYS A 229 7.77 11.95 -13.36
N ALA A 230 8.73 11.95 -14.29
CA ALA A 230 8.47 11.62 -15.70
C ALA A 230 7.88 10.20 -15.90
N VAL A 231 8.34 9.21 -15.11
CA VAL A 231 7.78 7.85 -15.15
C VAL A 231 6.33 7.83 -14.65
N ARG A 232 6.05 8.52 -13.54
CA ARG A 232 4.68 8.68 -13.00
C ARG A 232 3.76 9.38 -13.98
N LYS A 233 4.21 10.49 -14.56
CA LYS A 233 3.46 11.23 -15.56
C LYS A 233 3.08 10.33 -16.73
N LYS A 234 4.04 9.59 -17.31
CA LYS A 234 3.74 8.66 -18.40
C LYS A 234 2.71 7.59 -18.00
N ARG A 235 2.71 7.14 -16.74
CA ARG A 235 1.71 6.20 -16.24
C ARG A 235 0.33 6.85 -16.11
N LEU A 236 0.25 8.08 -15.63
CA LEU A 236 -1.00 8.82 -15.54
C LEU A 236 -1.54 9.20 -16.93
N ASP A 237 -0.66 9.55 -17.88
CA ASP A 237 -1.01 9.81 -19.29
C ASP A 237 -1.73 8.60 -19.90
N GLN A 238 -1.30 7.36 -19.61
CA GLN A 238 -2.01 6.14 -20.05
C GLN A 238 -3.43 6.05 -19.48
N GLY A 239 -3.67 6.56 -18.27
CA GLY A 239 -5.01 6.65 -17.70
C GLY A 239 -5.90 7.63 -18.46
N THR A 240 -5.36 8.80 -18.82
CA THR A 240 -6.05 9.79 -19.66
C THR A 240 -6.34 9.24 -21.04
N ASP A 241 -5.35 8.64 -21.70
CA ASP A 241 -5.50 8.03 -23.04
C ASP A 241 -6.53 6.91 -23.04
N ALA A 242 -6.63 6.19 -21.93
CA ALA A 242 -7.64 5.18 -21.76
C ALA A 242 -9.02 5.77 -21.50
N GLU A 243 -9.19 7.03 -21.10
CA GLU A 243 -10.46 7.67 -20.68
C GLU A 243 -11.06 7.05 -19.40
N ILE A 244 -10.21 6.76 -18.40
CA ILE A 244 -10.70 6.28 -17.10
C ILE A 244 -11.28 7.44 -16.27
N GLN A 245 -12.17 7.11 -15.34
CA GLN A 245 -12.64 8.03 -14.30
C GLN A 245 -11.87 7.82 -12.99
N VAL A 246 -11.45 6.58 -12.71
CA VAL A 246 -10.67 6.24 -11.50
C VAL A 246 -9.51 5.28 -11.82
N MET A 247 -8.32 5.60 -11.31
CA MET A 247 -7.20 4.66 -11.23
C MET A 247 -7.15 4.03 -9.84
N LEU A 248 -7.23 2.71 -9.75
CA LEU A 248 -7.18 1.96 -8.50
C LEU A 248 -5.74 1.51 -8.20
N GLY A 249 -5.24 1.85 -7.01
CA GLY A 249 -3.93 1.42 -6.52
C GLY A 249 -4.01 0.14 -5.70
N GLY A 250 -3.13 -0.83 -5.98
CA GLY A 250 -2.95 -2.04 -5.14
C GLY A 250 -1.86 -1.92 -4.08
N CYS A 251 -1.41 -0.70 -3.77
CA CYS A 251 -0.36 -0.44 -2.79
C CYS A 251 -0.46 1.00 -2.29
N PRO A 252 -0.55 1.23 -0.96
CA PRO A 252 -0.65 2.57 -0.40
C PRO A 252 0.51 3.50 -0.83
N LYS A 253 1.72 2.97 -1.01
CA LYS A 253 2.87 3.77 -1.47
C LYS A 253 2.74 4.22 -2.93
N CYS A 254 2.25 3.35 -3.81
CA CYS A 254 1.99 3.71 -5.19
C CYS A 254 0.89 4.79 -5.25
N TYR A 255 -0.18 4.59 -4.49
CA TYR A 255 -1.27 5.56 -4.35
C TYR A 255 -0.76 6.92 -3.89
N MET A 256 -0.02 6.97 -2.77
CA MET A 256 0.58 8.19 -2.22
C MET A 256 1.41 8.97 -3.24
N HIS A 257 2.32 8.30 -3.96
CA HIS A 257 3.25 8.96 -4.90
C HIS A 257 2.59 9.44 -6.20
N MET A 258 1.56 8.74 -6.66
CA MET A 258 0.77 9.16 -7.82
C MET A 258 -0.17 10.30 -7.45
N GLN A 259 -0.85 10.21 -6.30
CA GLN A 259 -1.71 11.28 -5.78
C GLN A 259 -0.93 12.58 -5.55
N CYS A 260 0.31 12.49 -5.09
CA CYS A 260 1.21 13.64 -4.96
C CYS A 260 1.38 14.40 -6.29
N LEU A 261 1.55 13.70 -7.42
CA LEU A 261 1.65 14.33 -8.74
C LEU A 261 0.30 14.91 -9.20
N LEU A 262 -0.80 14.18 -9.01
CA LEU A 262 -2.14 14.67 -9.33
C LEU A 262 -2.47 15.96 -8.55
N ASN A 263 -2.04 16.05 -7.30
CA ASN A 263 -2.25 17.25 -6.51
C ASN A 263 -1.32 18.41 -6.92
N GLU A 264 -0.09 18.13 -7.34
CA GLU A 264 0.79 19.14 -7.92
C GLU A 264 0.16 19.80 -9.15
N GLU A 265 -0.40 19.00 -10.07
CA GLU A 265 -1.09 19.50 -11.28
C GLU A 265 -2.34 20.33 -10.94
N ARG A 266 -3.07 19.97 -9.87
CA ARG A 266 -4.21 20.78 -9.39
C ARG A 266 -3.80 22.17 -8.89
N MET A 267 -2.53 22.36 -8.49
CA MET A 267 -2.01 23.64 -8.02
C MET A 267 -1.59 24.57 -9.18
N ASP A 268 -1.32 24.02 -10.36
CA ASP A 268 -1.05 24.77 -11.59
C ASP A 268 -1.95 24.27 -12.74
N PRO A 269 -3.18 24.82 -12.87
CA PRO A 269 -4.13 24.40 -13.90
C PRO A 269 -3.63 24.60 -15.34
N GLY A 270 -2.52 25.31 -15.55
CA GLY A 270 -1.87 25.49 -16.84
C GLY A 270 -0.95 24.34 -17.25
N GLU A 271 -0.54 23.49 -16.30
CA GLU A 271 0.21 22.26 -16.55
C GLU A 271 -0.76 21.08 -16.73
N HIS A 272 -0.36 20.09 -17.53
CA HIS A 272 -1.12 18.88 -17.87
C HIS A 272 -2.10 18.43 -16.77
N ASN A 273 -3.41 18.50 -17.03
CA ASN A 273 -4.43 18.13 -16.05
C ASN A 273 -4.98 16.73 -16.36
N HIS A 274 -4.73 15.77 -15.47
CA HIS A 274 -5.41 14.48 -15.50
C HIS A 274 -6.79 14.61 -14.85
N SER A 275 -7.86 14.37 -15.62
CA SER A 275 -9.23 14.58 -15.15
C SER A 275 -9.81 13.45 -14.28
N PHE A 276 -9.07 12.36 -14.12
CA PHE A 276 -9.47 11.20 -13.32
C PHE A 276 -8.94 11.30 -11.89
N GLU A 277 -9.54 10.52 -11.00
CA GLU A 277 -9.10 10.40 -9.61
C GLU A 277 -8.29 9.12 -9.39
N MET A 278 -7.50 9.08 -8.33
CA MET A 278 -6.87 7.85 -7.87
C MET A 278 -7.41 7.49 -6.49
N LEU A 279 -7.73 6.21 -6.29
CA LEU A 279 -8.16 5.65 -5.01
C LEU A 279 -7.34 4.39 -4.70
N ASP A 280 -7.17 4.06 -3.42
CA ASP A 280 -6.76 2.71 -3.05
C ASP A 280 -7.89 1.70 -3.33
N LEU A 281 -7.53 0.49 -3.76
CA LEU A 281 -8.49 -0.54 -4.10
C LEU A 281 -9.41 -0.90 -2.92
N MET A 282 -8.92 -0.93 -1.68
CA MET A 282 -9.75 -1.25 -0.51
C MET A 282 -10.77 -0.15 -0.24
N GLN A 283 -10.39 1.12 -0.40
CA GLN A 283 -11.32 2.24 -0.25
C GLN A 283 -12.45 2.15 -1.28
N PHE A 284 -12.10 1.91 -2.55
CA PHE A 284 -13.08 1.74 -3.62
C PHE A 284 -14.04 0.56 -3.36
N LEU A 285 -13.50 -0.61 -3.03
CA LEU A 285 -14.32 -1.81 -2.74
C LEU A 285 -15.20 -1.61 -1.50
N SER A 286 -14.68 -0.98 -0.46
CA SER A 286 -15.44 -0.69 0.77
C SER A 286 -16.60 0.28 0.50
N ALA A 287 -16.40 1.29 -0.34
CA ALA A 287 -17.45 2.23 -0.76
C ALA A 287 -18.53 1.55 -1.62
N CYS A 288 -18.15 0.52 -2.39
CA CYS A 288 -19.07 -0.25 -3.23
C CYS A 288 -19.71 -1.44 -2.49
N LEU A 289 -19.34 -1.72 -1.25
CA LEU A 289 -19.79 -2.92 -0.53
C LEU A 289 -21.30 -2.90 -0.29
N VAL A 290 -21.99 -3.95 -0.75
CA VAL A 290 -23.41 -4.14 -0.46
C VAL A 290 -23.54 -4.84 0.89
N GLU A 291 -23.95 -4.10 1.92
CA GLU A 291 -24.25 -4.67 3.23
C GLU A 291 -25.55 -5.49 3.13
N GLU A 292 -25.52 -6.77 3.49
CA GLU A 292 -26.75 -7.55 3.64
C GLU A 292 -27.51 -6.98 4.84
N ALA A 293 -28.80 -6.67 4.66
CA ALA A 293 -29.65 -6.20 5.74
C ALA A 293 -29.66 -7.26 6.86
N ALA A 294 -29.11 -6.90 8.01
CA ALA A 294 -29.11 -7.72 9.22
C ALA A 294 -30.53 -8.07 9.70
#